data_AF-A0A7C7A279-F1
#
_entry.id   AF-A0A7C7A279-F1
#
_cell.length_a   1.000
_cell.length_b   1.000
_cell.length_c   1.000
_cell.angle_alpha   90.00
_cell.angle_beta   90.00
_cell.angle_gamma   90.00
#
_symmetry.space_group_name_H-M   'P 1'
#
loop_
_entity.id
_entity.type
_entity.pdbx_description
1 polymer ?
#
loop_
_entity_poly.entity_id
_entity_poly.type
_entity_poly.pdbx_seq_one_letter_code
_entity_poly.pdbx_strand_id
1 'polypeptide(L)'
;MILIQLVFWWDTIAQYIPKFIKTPVIFLTATYNNVIPKTIYWVIIFTFGKKLVQRISDVGLTQALEPITAFVPGFKHTFERLSKKAYFYLLLGGGIGLVVANNFASYSRFSGARNKIDKYFVCLLISFTVTYLLGEGRKHWIFKFSRLAASDISRTFKIRINYSDDSLYMILSGFVAGLLQDAPLILMHSKYGGYKLGVVLIVAAIVTLFIPQGARLESA
;
A
#
# COMPACT_ATOMS: atom_id res chain seq x y z
N MET A 1 34.82 13.80 8.84
CA MET A 1 34.09 14.92 9.51
C MET A 1 32.57 14.79 9.40
N ILE A 2 31.99 14.59 8.21
CA ILE A 2 30.53 14.46 8.02
C ILE A 2 29.92 13.26 8.77
N LEU A 3 30.64 12.13 8.84
CA LEU A 3 30.18 10.94 9.57
C LEU A 3 30.04 11.17 11.08
N ILE A 4 30.97 11.94 11.67
CA ILE A 4 30.97 12.28 13.10
C ILE A 4 29.84 13.25 13.41
N GLN A 5 29.57 14.20 12.52
CA GLN A 5 28.41 15.09 12.65
C GLN A 5 27.10 14.31 12.55
N LEU A 6 26.99 13.34 11.64
CA LEU A 6 25.79 12.50 11.52
C LEU A 6 25.54 11.64 12.77
N VAL A 7 26.58 11.04 13.34
CA VAL A 7 26.48 10.26 14.59
C VAL A 7 26.13 11.17 15.77
N PHE A 8 26.74 12.34 15.86
CA PHE A 8 26.47 13.32 16.92
C PHE A 8 25.03 13.86 16.86
N TRP A 9 24.54 14.23 15.66
CA TRP A 9 23.16 14.66 15.46
C TRP A 9 22.17 13.52 15.71
N TRP A 10 22.52 12.29 15.34
CA TRP A 10 21.69 11.12 15.61
C TRP A 10 21.53 10.86 17.11
N ASP A 11 22.62 10.85 17.88
CA ASP A 11 22.56 10.65 19.34
C ASP A 11 21.84 11.79 20.05
N THR A 12 22.00 13.02 19.57
CA THR A 12 21.33 14.19 20.13
C THR A 12 19.82 14.13 19.87
N ILE A 13 19.39 13.78 18.66
CA ILE A 13 17.97 13.68 18.29
C ILE A 13 17.33 12.45 18.91
N ALA A 14 18.05 11.33 18.99
CA ALA A 14 17.55 10.07 19.55
C ALA A 14 17.12 10.21 21.01
N GLN A 15 17.67 11.14 21.79
CA GLN A 15 17.24 11.39 23.16
C GLN A 15 15.83 11.98 23.27
N TYR A 16 15.37 12.71 22.25
CA TYR A 16 14.03 13.32 22.18
C TYR A 16 12.99 12.41 21.52
N ILE A 17 13.41 11.27 20.95
CA ILE A 17 12.51 10.29 20.34
C ILE A 17 11.84 9.47 21.46
N PRO A 18 10.49 9.48 21.57
CA PRO A 18 9.76 8.68 22.54
C PRO A 18 10.15 7.20 22.50
N LYS A 19 10.17 6.52 23.66
CA LYS A 19 10.61 5.11 23.76
C LYS A 19 9.82 4.16 22.84
N PHE A 20 8.54 4.44 22.55
CA PHE A 20 7.73 3.66 21.60
C PHE A 20 8.19 3.79 20.14
N ILE A 21 8.93 4.85 19.80
CA ILE A 21 9.55 5.05 18.48
C ILE A 21 10.98 4.47 18.47
N LYS A 22 11.73 4.55 19.59
CA LYS A 22 13.09 3.99 19.68
C LYS A 22 13.17 2.52 19.30
N THR A 23 12.23 1.69 19.75
CA THR A 23 12.22 0.26 19.46
C THR A 23 12.05 -0.04 17.96
N PRO A 24 11.05 0.52 17.23
CA PRO A 24 10.96 0.38 15.77
C PRO A 24 12.15 1.00 15.02
N VAL A 25 12.73 2.08 15.54
CA VAL A 25 13.84 2.80 14.88
C VAL A 25 15.13 2.00 14.94
N ILE A 26 15.51 1.47 16.11
CA ILE A 26 16.66 0.57 16.28
C ILE A 26 16.46 -0.70 15.45
N PHE A 27 15.23 -1.21 15.40
CA PHE A 27 14.83 -2.37 14.61
C PHE A 27 14.90 -2.14 13.08
N LEU A 28 14.70 -0.91 12.59
CA LEU A 28 14.82 -0.59 11.15
C LEU A 28 16.24 -0.17 10.75
N THR A 29 16.99 0.47 11.64
CA THR A 29 18.38 0.86 11.36
C THR A 29 19.32 -0.33 11.31
N ALA A 30 19.10 -1.38 12.12
CA ALA A 30 19.96 -2.57 12.15
C ALA A 30 19.75 -3.52 10.95
N THR A 31 18.56 -3.55 10.35
CA THR A 31 18.17 -4.68 9.48
C THR A 31 18.03 -4.37 7.99
N TYR A 32 18.02 -3.09 7.61
CA TYR A 32 17.93 -2.69 6.21
C TYR A 32 19.20 -1.97 5.76
N ASN A 33 19.87 -2.44 4.72
CA ASN A 33 20.94 -1.70 4.04
C ASN A 33 20.43 -0.86 2.85
N ASN A 34 19.12 -0.83 2.60
CA ASN A 34 18.52 -0.16 1.44
C ASN A 34 17.67 1.05 1.82
N VAL A 35 17.85 2.13 1.06
CA VAL A 35 17.26 3.46 1.29
C VAL A 35 15.75 3.49 1.03
N ILE A 36 15.25 2.81 -0.01
CA ILE A 36 13.86 2.98 -0.48
C ILE A 36 12.80 2.54 0.56
N PRO A 37 12.79 1.30 1.10
CA PRO A 37 11.77 0.91 2.08
C PRO A 37 11.88 1.69 3.39
N LYS A 38 13.10 2.06 3.80
CA LYS A 38 13.33 2.92 4.96
C LYS A 38 12.71 4.30 4.76
N THR A 39 12.95 4.92 3.61
CA THR A 39 12.38 6.23 3.28
C THR A 39 10.87 6.17 3.27
N ILE A 40 10.27 5.15 2.65
CA ILE A 40 8.81 4.98 2.63
C ILE A 40 8.26 4.84 4.05
N TYR A 41 8.88 3.97 4.87
CA TYR A 41 8.49 3.81 6.27
C TYR A 41 8.53 5.14 7.03
N TRP A 42 9.64 5.87 6.95
CA TRP A 42 9.82 7.12 7.67
C TRP A 42 8.87 8.20 7.19
N VAL A 43 8.67 8.31 5.88
CA VAL A 43 7.69 9.24 5.29
C VAL A 43 6.32 8.93 5.86
N ILE A 44 5.88 7.66 5.89
CA ILE A 44 4.57 7.31 6.43
C ILE A 44 4.48 7.60 7.93
N ILE A 45 5.49 7.24 8.74
CA ILE A 45 5.49 7.52 10.18
C ILE A 45 5.40 9.03 10.46
N PHE A 46 6.21 9.85 9.78
CA PHE A 46 6.26 11.29 10.05
C PHE A 46 5.08 12.06 9.47
N THR A 47 4.52 11.63 8.33
CA THR A 47 3.38 12.31 7.69
C THR A 47 2.05 11.80 8.24
N PHE A 48 1.83 10.50 8.09
CA PHE A 48 0.58 9.85 8.47
C PHE A 48 0.54 9.50 9.96
N GLY A 49 1.63 8.95 10.51
CA GLY A 49 1.69 8.60 11.93
C GLY A 49 1.48 9.81 12.85
N LYS A 50 2.11 10.95 12.55
CA LYS A 50 1.88 12.21 13.29
C LYS A 50 0.41 12.64 13.24
N LYS A 51 -0.20 12.64 12.05
CA LYS A 51 -1.62 12.97 11.87
C LYS A 51 -2.52 12.03 12.68
N LEU A 52 -2.24 10.74 12.67
CA LEU A 52 -3.01 9.74 13.39
C LEU A 52 -2.88 9.92 14.92
N VAL A 53 -1.67 10.14 15.43
CA VAL A 53 -1.44 10.38 16.87
C VAL A 53 -2.15 11.65 17.34
N GLN A 54 -2.08 12.73 16.55
CA GLN A 54 -2.84 13.95 16.83
C GLN A 54 -4.34 13.67 16.90
N ARG A 55 -4.89 12.97 15.91
CA ARG A 55 -6.31 12.60 15.90
C ARG A 55 -6.69 11.71 17.09
N ILE A 56 -5.85 10.75 17.47
CA ILE A 56 -6.08 9.92 18.67
C ILE A 56 -6.11 10.79 19.93
N SER A 57 -5.22 11.79 20.02
CA SER A 57 -5.21 12.75 21.13
C SER A 57 -6.46 13.63 21.15
N ASP A 58 -6.98 14.02 19.98
CA ASP A 58 -8.10 14.96 19.87
C ASP A 58 -9.46 14.29 20.10
N VAL A 59 -9.66 13.08 19.54
CA VAL A 59 -10.99 12.41 19.50
C VAL A 59 -11.00 11.00 20.10
N GLY A 60 -9.86 10.50 20.57
CA GLY A 60 -9.71 9.15 21.11
C GLY A 60 -9.49 8.06 20.06
N LEU A 61 -8.99 6.90 20.50
CA LEU A 61 -8.57 5.80 19.62
C LEU A 61 -9.70 5.23 18.76
N THR A 62 -10.87 5.02 19.34
CA THR A 62 -12.03 4.43 18.65
C THR A 62 -12.48 5.30 17.48
N GLN A 63 -12.65 6.61 17.72
CA GLN A 63 -13.06 7.55 16.67
C GLN A 63 -11.94 7.79 15.65
N ALA A 64 -10.67 7.78 16.09
CA ALA A 64 -9.55 7.91 15.17
C ALA A 64 -9.45 6.75 14.16
N LEU A 65 -9.90 5.55 14.53
CA LEU A 65 -9.90 4.36 13.68
C LEU A 65 -11.19 4.13 12.89
N GLU A 66 -12.22 4.95 13.07
CA GLU A 66 -13.47 4.89 12.31
C GLU A 66 -13.26 4.77 10.78
N PRO A 67 -12.30 5.49 10.14
CA PRO A 67 -12.06 5.32 8.71
C PRO A 67 -11.74 3.88 8.28
N ILE A 68 -11.06 3.09 9.13
CA ILE A 68 -10.77 1.68 8.82
C ILE A 68 -12.07 0.86 8.74
N THR A 69 -13.04 1.14 9.63
CA THR A 69 -14.34 0.48 9.57
C THR A 69 -15.19 0.96 8.40
N ALA A 70 -15.08 2.24 8.01
CA ALA A 70 -15.77 2.83 6.86
C ALA A 70 -15.26 2.28 5.50
N PHE A 71 -14.06 1.69 5.46
CA PHE A 71 -13.52 1.09 4.25
C PHE A 71 -14.41 -0.03 3.69
N VAL A 72 -14.90 -0.93 4.54
CA VAL A 72 -15.69 -2.11 4.12
C VAL A 72 -17.00 -1.72 3.40
N PRO A 73 -17.87 -0.85 3.95
CA PRO A 73 -19.07 -0.41 3.23
C PRO A 73 -18.70 0.38 1.97
N GLY A 74 -17.65 1.21 2.00
CA GLY A 74 -17.16 1.94 0.83
C GLY A 74 -16.68 1.03 -0.30
N PHE A 75 -16.01 -0.06 0.06
CA PHE A 75 -15.59 -1.12 -0.85
C PHE A 75 -16.80 -1.81 -1.49
N LYS A 76 -17.75 -2.28 -0.68
CA LYS A 76 -18.93 -3.00 -1.17
C LYS A 76 -19.74 -2.14 -2.14
N HIS A 77 -20.02 -0.89 -1.77
CA HIS A 77 -20.74 0.05 -2.62
C HIS A 77 -20.01 0.33 -3.94
N THR A 78 -18.69 0.52 -3.89
CA THR A 78 -17.89 0.76 -5.11
C THR A 78 -17.81 -0.48 -6.00
N PHE A 79 -17.72 -1.66 -5.40
CA PHE A 79 -17.72 -2.94 -6.09
C PHE A 79 -19.05 -3.18 -6.83
N GLU A 80 -20.18 -2.96 -6.17
CA GLU A 80 -21.51 -3.07 -6.78
C GLU A 80 -21.69 -2.11 -7.97
N ARG A 81 -21.24 -0.86 -7.80
CA ARG A 81 -21.30 0.18 -8.84
C ARG A 81 -20.46 -0.13 -10.07
N LEU A 82 -19.28 -0.72 -9.89
CA LEU A 82 -18.41 -1.13 -11.01
C LEU A 82 -18.73 -2.54 -11.54
N SER A 83 -19.45 -3.34 -10.76
CA SER A 83 -19.89 -4.69 -11.08
C SER A 83 -18.74 -5.53 -11.67
N LYS A 84 -18.89 -6.05 -12.89
CA LYS A 84 -17.90 -6.90 -13.57
C LYS A 84 -16.52 -6.22 -13.76
N LYS A 85 -16.48 -4.89 -13.92
CA LYS A 85 -15.20 -4.15 -14.04
C LYS A 85 -14.42 -4.08 -12.73
N ALA A 86 -15.08 -4.30 -11.59
CA ALA A 86 -14.43 -4.29 -10.28
C ALA A 86 -13.37 -5.40 -10.18
N TYR A 87 -13.64 -6.59 -10.73
CA TYR A 87 -12.69 -7.71 -10.76
C TYR A 87 -11.40 -7.36 -11.51
N PHE A 88 -11.52 -6.71 -12.68
CA PHE A 88 -10.37 -6.24 -13.44
C PHE A 88 -9.46 -5.35 -12.57
N TYR A 89 -10.04 -4.32 -11.93
CA TYR A 89 -9.30 -3.37 -11.12
C TYR A 89 -8.71 -4.00 -9.85
N LEU A 90 -9.43 -4.92 -9.22
CA LEU A 90 -8.95 -5.66 -8.06
C LEU A 90 -7.76 -6.55 -8.38
N LEU A 91 -7.86 -7.34 -9.46
CA LEU A 91 -6.78 -8.24 -9.88
C LEU A 91 -5.55 -7.45 -10.31
N LEU A 92 -5.74 -6.35 -11.04
CA LEU A 92 -4.66 -5.46 -11.43
C LEU A 92 -3.97 -4.86 -10.21
N GLY A 93 -4.73 -4.31 -9.26
CA GLY A 93 -4.22 -3.78 -8.01
C GLY A 93 -3.49 -4.83 -7.17
N GLY A 94 -4.11 -6.00 -6.98
CA GLY A 94 -3.55 -7.11 -6.20
C GLY A 94 -2.27 -7.66 -6.80
N GLY A 95 -2.20 -7.76 -8.12
CA GLY A 95 -0.98 -8.17 -8.81
C GLY A 95 0.17 -7.19 -8.60
N ILE A 96 -0.09 -5.88 -8.74
CA ILE A 96 0.90 -4.83 -8.44
C ILE A 96 1.33 -4.89 -6.97
N GLY A 97 0.37 -5.05 -6.04
CA GLY A 97 0.63 -5.17 -4.60
C GLY A 97 1.57 -6.33 -4.28
N LEU A 98 1.31 -7.52 -4.82
CA LEU A 98 2.18 -8.70 -4.64
C LEU A 98 3.59 -8.51 -5.20
N VAL A 99 3.71 -7.89 -6.38
CA VAL A 99 5.02 -7.58 -6.98
C VAL A 99 5.79 -6.64 -6.07
N VAL A 100 5.16 -5.57 -5.57
CA VAL A 100 5.79 -4.59 -4.67
C VAL A 100 6.15 -5.22 -3.32
N ALA A 101 5.28 -6.04 -2.74
CA ALA A 101 5.57 -6.72 -1.48
C ALA A 101 6.76 -7.68 -1.61
N ASN A 102 6.77 -8.50 -2.68
CA ASN A 102 7.89 -9.40 -2.94
C ASN A 102 9.19 -8.65 -3.27
N ASN A 103 9.09 -7.45 -3.85
CA ASN A 103 10.20 -6.52 -4.06
C ASN A 103 10.75 -6.02 -2.72
N PHE A 104 9.93 -5.71 -1.73
CA PHE A 104 10.45 -5.40 -0.39
C PHE A 104 11.04 -6.64 0.31
N ALA A 105 10.43 -7.82 0.11
CA ALA A 105 10.88 -9.09 0.67
C ALA A 105 12.25 -9.56 0.11
N SER A 106 12.43 -9.52 -1.21
CA SER A 106 13.52 -10.21 -1.93
C SER A 106 14.88 -9.50 -1.90
N TYR A 107 14.95 -8.21 -1.54
CA TYR A 107 16.16 -7.37 -1.74
C TYR A 107 17.23 -7.49 -0.65
N SER A 108 17.29 -8.61 0.09
CA SER A 108 18.46 -8.91 0.93
C SER A 108 19.43 -9.78 0.15
N ARG A 109 20.54 -9.20 -0.33
CA ARG A 109 21.67 -9.94 -0.93
C ARG A 109 22.49 -10.75 0.10
N PHE A 110 22.23 -10.56 1.39
CA PHE A 110 22.92 -11.28 2.48
C PHE A 110 21.93 -12.24 3.18
N SER A 111 22.31 -13.51 3.28
CA SER A 111 21.50 -14.59 3.86
C SER A 111 21.22 -14.40 5.36
N GLY A 112 22.13 -13.73 6.08
CA GLY A 112 22.02 -13.47 7.53
C GLY A 112 21.24 -12.22 7.95
N ALA A 113 21.03 -11.25 7.05
CA ALA A 113 20.30 -9.99 7.34
C ALA A 113 18.83 -10.03 6.90
N ARG A 114 18.27 -11.25 6.79
CA ARG A 114 16.98 -11.51 6.13
C ARG A 114 15.84 -11.52 7.14
N ASN A 115 15.67 -10.43 7.90
CA ASN A 115 14.56 -10.33 8.83
C ASN A 115 13.28 -10.08 8.03
N LYS A 116 12.62 -11.19 7.66
CA LYS A 116 11.40 -11.23 6.84
C LYS A 116 10.24 -10.50 7.53
N ILE A 117 10.25 -10.47 8.87
CA ILE A 117 9.24 -9.84 9.71
C ILE A 117 9.22 -8.31 9.52
N ASP A 118 10.40 -7.68 9.44
CA ASP A 118 10.55 -6.23 9.31
C ASP A 118 10.08 -5.73 7.92
N LYS A 119 10.15 -6.60 6.93
CA LYS A 119 9.68 -6.38 5.55
C LYS A 119 8.19 -6.50 5.44
N TYR A 120 7.63 -7.45 6.18
CA TYR A 120 6.20 -7.56 6.34
C TYR A 120 5.61 -6.35 7.08
N PHE A 121 6.32 -5.80 8.07
CA PHE A 121 5.87 -4.62 8.80
C PHE A 121 5.71 -3.37 7.91
N VAL A 122 6.62 -3.16 6.96
CA VAL A 122 6.49 -2.05 5.98
C VAL A 122 5.26 -2.25 5.09
N CYS A 123 5.03 -3.48 4.59
CA CYS A 123 3.84 -3.79 3.81
C CYS A 123 2.55 -3.58 4.63
N LEU A 124 2.51 -4.02 5.88
CA LEU A 124 1.38 -3.79 6.80
C LEU A 124 1.12 -2.30 7.00
N LEU A 125 2.17 -1.51 7.20
CA LEU A 125 2.06 -0.08 7.45
C LEU A 125 1.55 0.68 6.21
N ILE A 126 2.02 0.30 5.02
CA ILE A 126 1.47 0.81 3.75
C ILE A 126 0.00 0.40 3.61
N SER A 127 -0.33 -0.88 3.82
CA SER A 127 -1.70 -1.40 3.73
C SER A 127 -2.65 -0.70 4.69
N PHE A 128 -2.22 -0.47 5.93
CA PHE A 128 -3.00 0.28 6.92
C PHE A 128 -3.22 1.72 6.47
N THR A 129 -2.17 2.40 6.03
CA THR A 129 -2.24 3.81 5.59
C THR A 129 -3.16 3.97 4.38
N VAL A 130 -3.02 3.09 3.37
CA VAL A 130 -3.88 3.14 2.18
C VAL A 130 -5.33 2.83 2.55
N THR A 131 -5.58 1.80 3.35
CA THR A 131 -6.95 1.48 3.84
C THR A 131 -7.56 2.66 4.60
N TYR A 132 -6.78 3.32 5.46
CA TYR A 132 -7.23 4.49 6.19
C TYR A 132 -7.62 5.64 5.26
N LEU A 133 -6.77 5.95 4.29
CA LEU A 133 -7.03 7.01 3.31
C LEU A 133 -8.23 6.69 2.41
N LEU A 134 -8.46 5.42 2.07
CA LEU A 134 -9.66 4.98 1.37
C LEU A 134 -10.91 5.18 2.25
N GLY A 135 -10.81 4.86 3.53
CA GLY A 135 -11.84 5.06 4.54
C GLY A 135 -12.21 6.52 4.81
N GLU A 136 -11.24 7.43 4.81
CA GLU A 136 -11.48 8.88 4.91
C GLU A 136 -12.23 9.43 3.66
N GLY A 137 -12.22 8.67 2.57
CA GLY A 137 -13.02 8.92 1.38
C GLY A 137 -12.30 9.68 0.26
N ARG A 138 -13.05 9.89 -0.84
CA ARG A 138 -12.51 10.29 -2.15
C ARG A 138 -12.02 11.74 -2.25
N LYS A 139 -12.21 12.54 -1.20
CA LYS A 139 -11.74 13.93 -1.11
C LYS A 139 -10.23 14.01 -0.79
N HIS A 140 -9.62 12.88 -0.42
CA HIS A 140 -8.21 12.82 -0.07
C HIS A 140 -7.26 13.12 -1.24
N TRP A 141 -6.08 13.61 -0.88
CA TRP A 141 -5.03 14.02 -1.82
C TRP A 141 -4.61 12.89 -2.77
N ILE A 142 -4.72 11.62 -2.35
CA ILE A 142 -4.38 10.46 -3.19
C ILE A 142 -5.24 10.39 -4.45
N PHE A 143 -6.55 10.63 -4.34
CA PHE A 143 -7.47 10.67 -5.49
C PHE A 143 -7.20 11.88 -6.39
N LYS A 144 -6.91 13.05 -5.80
CA LYS A 144 -6.55 14.25 -6.56
C LYS A 144 -5.24 14.06 -7.34
N PHE A 145 -4.22 13.54 -6.67
CA PHE A 145 -2.92 13.27 -7.27
C PHE A 145 -3.01 12.23 -8.38
N SER A 146 -3.73 11.13 -8.15
CA SER A 146 -3.92 10.10 -9.18
C SER A 146 -4.71 10.61 -10.38
N ARG A 147 -5.69 11.49 -10.18
CA ARG A 147 -6.41 12.14 -11.29
C ARG A 147 -5.48 13.02 -12.12
N LEU A 148 -4.61 13.79 -11.47
CA LEU A 148 -3.59 14.60 -12.16
C LEU A 148 -2.61 13.72 -12.92
N ALA A 149 -2.06 12.68 -12.26
CA ALA A 149 -1.16 11.73 -12.89
C ALA A 149 -1.79 11.03 -14.11
N ALA A 150 -3.06 10.60 -14.01
CA ALA A 150 -3.78 10.00 -15.13
C ALA A 150 -3.98 10.99 -16.28
N SER A 151 -4.26 12.26 -15.98
CA SER A 151 -4.34 13.34 -16.98
C SER A 151 -2.99 13.57 -17.67
N ASP A 152 -1.90 13.61 -16.90
CA ASP A 152 -0.56 13.85 -17.43
C ASP A 152 -0.10 12.69 -18.31
N ILE A 153 -0.35 11.44 -17.90
CA ILE A 153 -0.08 10.25 -18.72
C ILE A 153 -0.93 10.28 -19.99
N SER A 154 -2.22 10.58 -19.88
CA SER A 154 -3.13 10.69 -21.02
C SER A 154 -2.62 11.71 -22.06
N ARG A 155 -2.16 12.88 -21.61
CA ARG A 155 -1.59 13.93 -22.47
C ARG A 155 -0.25 13.52 -23.07
N THR A 156 0.64 12.96 -22.25
CA THR A 156 2.01 12.59 -22.65
C THR A 156 2.00 11.48 -23.70
N PHE A 157 1.18 10.44 -23.49
CA PHE A 157 1.11 9.28 -24.37
C PHE A 157 -0.01 9.38 -25.42
N LYS A 158 -0.82 10.44 -25.40
CA LYS A 158 -2.00 10.63 -26.27
C LYS A 158 -3.00 9.46 -26.19
N ILE A 159 -3.10 8.80 -25.04
CA ILE A 159 -4.00 7.67 -24.80
C ILE A 159 -5.23 8.16 -24.03
N ARG A 160 -6.44 7.83 -24.49
CA ARG A 160 -7.67 8.13 -23.73
C ARG A 160 -7.78 7.22 -22.50
N ILE A 161 -7.38 7.73 -21.34
CA ILE A 161 -7.56 7.06 -20.05
C ILE A 161 -8.90 7.49 -19.45
N ASN A 162 -9.86 6.56 -19.38
CA ASN A 162 -11.12 6.78 -18.67
C ASN A 162 -10.90 6.59 -17.16
N TYR A 163 -10.40 7.64 -16.51
CA TYR A 163 -10.20 7.67 -15.07
C TYR A 163 -11.54 7.86 -14.33
N SER A 164 -11.78 7.03 -13.31
CA SER A 164 -12.85 7.21 -12.32
C SER A 164 -12.27 7.01 -10.92
N ASP A 165 -12.74 7.81 -9.96
CA ASP A 165 -12.37 7.62 -8.55
C ASP A 165 -12.81 6.23 -8.04
N ASP A 166 -13.85 5.61 -8.61
CA ASP A 166 -14.21 4.22 -8.27
C ASP A 166 -13.13 3.24 -8.71
N SER A 167 -12.65 3.42 -9.95
CA SER A 167 -11.66 2.54 -10.54
C SER A 167 -10.38 2.59 -9.72
N LEU A 168 -9.96 3.80 -9.33
CA LEU A 168 -8.82 3.97 -8.44
C LEU A 168 -9.08 3.37 -7.05
N TYR A 169 -10.26 3.56 -6.47
CA TYR A 169 -10.63 2.98 -5.18
C TYR A 169 -10.49 1.44 -5.23
N MET A 170 -10.97 0.80 -6.30
CA MET A 170 -10.85 -0.65 -6.47
C MET A 170 -9.42 -1.10 -6.72
N ILE A 171 -8.63 -0.36 -7.51
CA ILE A 171 -7.20 -0.64 -7.71
C ILE A 171 -6.44 -0.57 -6.38
N LEU A 172 -6.65 0.48 -5.59
CA LEU A 172 -5.99 0.67 -4.30
C LEU A 172 -6.44 -0.40 -3.29
N SER A 173 -7.71 -0.78 -3.30
CA SER A 173 -8.22 -1.89 -2.48
C SER A 173 -7.58 -3.22 -2.85
N GLY A 174 -7.47 -3.50 -4.16
CA GLY A 174 -6.73 -4.65 -4.67
C GLY A 174 -5.26 -4.61 -4.27
N PHE A 175 -4.61 -3.45 -4.38
CA PHE A 175 -3.22 -3.24 -3.98
C PHE A 175 -2.97 -3.56 -2.51
N VAL A 176 -3.85 -3.10 -1.60
CA VAL A 176 -3.82 -3.47 -0.19
C VAL A 176 -3.93 -4.98 -0.02
N ALA A 177 -4.89 -5.63 -0.70
CA ALA A 177 -5.05 -7.08 -0.63
C ALA A 177 -3.80 -7.82 -1.11
N GLY A 178 -3.18 -7.36 -2.20
CA GLY A 178 -1.94 -7.92 -2.72
C GLY A 178 -0.74 -7.77 -1.77
N LEU A 179 -0.61 -6.60 -1.13
CA LEU A 179 0.43 -6.38 -0.10
C LEU A 179 0.27 -7.33 1.09
N LEU A 180 -0.98 -7.58 1.52
CA LEU A 180 -1.28 -8.49 2.63
C LEU A 180 -1.13 -9.97 2.24
N GLN A 181 -1.43 -10.31 0.99
CA GLN A 181 -1.33 -11.68 0.48
C GLN A 181 0.12 -12.17 0.37
N ASP A 182 1.11 -11.28 0.41
CA ASP A 182 2.52 -11.68 0.48
C ASP A 182 2.89 -12.31 1.84
N ALA A 183 2.14 -12.03 2.92
CA ALA A 183 2.38 -12.64 4.24
C ALA A 183 2.42 -14.17 4.24
N PRO A 184 1.36 -14.87 3.77
CA PRO A 184 1.38 -16.32 3.70
C PRO A 184 2.47 -16.84 2.76
N LEU A 185 2.82 -16.12 1.69
CA LEU A 185 3.88 -16.53 0.75
C LEU A 185 5.27 -16.48 1.40
N ILE A 186 5.51 -15.50 2.27
CA ILE A 186 6.72 -15.39 3.08
C ILE A 186 6.79 -16.55 4.08
N LEU A 187 5.68 -16.91 4.72
CA LEU A 187 5.57 -18.05 5.65
C LEU A 187 5.82 -19.39 4.93
N MET A 188 5.33 -19.53 3.70
CA MET A 188 5.57 -20.68 2.82
C MET A 188 6.98 -20.71 2.21
N HIS A 189 7.87 -19.80 2.62
CA HIS A 189 9.27 -19.73 2.15
C HIS A 189 9.43 -19.56 0.63
N SER A 190 8.41 -19.09 -0.07
CA SER A 190 8.44 -18.93 -1.53
C SER A 190 9.14 -17.64 -1.95
N LYS A 191 10.45 -17.73 -2.24
CA LYS A 191 11.31 -16.57 -2.59
C LYS A 191 10.78 -15.71 -3.76
N TYR A 192 10.07 -16.32 -4.70
CA TYR A 192 9.52 -15.64 -5.88
C TYR A 192 8.00 -15.76 -5.96
N GLY A 193 7.34 -16.19 -4.87
CA GLY A 193 5.90 -16.44 -4.83
C GLY A 193 5.10 -15.21 -5.22
N GLY A 194 5.40 -14.05 -4.61
CA GLY A 194 4.69 -12.82 -4.89
C GLY A 194 4.92 -12.29 -6.31
N TYR A 195 6.10 -12.49 -6.92
CA TYR A 195 6.29 -12.15 -8.34
C TYR A 195 5.47 -13.05 -9.26
N LYS A 196 5.50 -14.38 -9.04
CA LYS A 196 4.76 -15.33 -9.88
C LYS A 196 3.26 -15.08 -9.79
N LEU A 197 2.72 -15.02 -8.57
CA LEU A 197 1.31 -14.76 -8.34
C LEU A 197 0.91 -13.35 -8.80
N GLY A 198 1.77 -12.36 -8.56
CA GLY A 198 1.53 -10.99 -9.01
C GLY A 198 1.38 -10.89 -10.53
N VAL A 199 2.29 -11.51 -11.29
CA VAL A 199 2.19 -11.58 -12.76
C VAL A 199 0.95 -12.34 -13.20
N VAL A 200 0.63 -13.48 -12.56
CA VAL A 200 -0.59 -14.24 -12.85
C VAL A 200 -1.85 -13.40 -12.64
N LEU A 201 -1.94 -12.63 -11.55
CA LEU A 201 -3.07 -11.75 -11.30
C LEU A 201 -3.18 -10.61 -12.33
N ILE A 202 -2.05 -10.04 -12.77
CA ILE A 202 -2.05 -9.01 -13.82
C ILE A 202 -2.52 -9.61 -15.16
N VAL A 203 -2.03 -10.80 -15.53
CA VAL A 203 -2.47 -11.49 -16.73
C VAL A 203 -3.94 -11.85 -16.63
N ALA A 204 -4.40 -12.38 -15.49
CA ALA A 204 -5.80 -12.67 -15.24
C ALA A 204 -6.67 -11.41 -15.36
N ALA A 205 -6.20 -10.26 -14.85
CA ALA A 205 -6.87 -8.99 -15.03
C ALA A 205 -7.05 -8.69 -16.53
N ILE A 206 -5.99 -8.77 -17.33
CA ILE A 206 -6.08 -8.55 -18.78
C ILE A 206 -7.09 -9.52 -19.42
N VAL A 207 -7.07 -10.81 -19.05
CA VAL A 207 -8.02 -11.81 -19.55
C VAL A 207 -9.47 -11.43 -19.21
N THR A 208 -9.74 -10.85 -18.04
CA THR A 208 -11.11 -10.40 -17.70
C THR A 208 -11.66 -9.32 -18.64
N LEU A 209 -10.82 -8.60 -19.38
CA LEU A 209 -11.28 -7.66 -20.42
C LEU A 209 -11.83 -8.37 -21.66
N PHE A 210 -11.39 -9.60 -21.93
CA PHE A 210 -11.76 -10.40 -23.10
C PHE A 210 -12.86 -11.42 -22.83
N ILE A 211 -13.21 -11.67 -21.55
CA ILE A 211 -14.37 -12.50 -21.23
C ILE A 211 -15.61 -11.75 -21.71
N PRO A 212 -16.38 -12.32 -22.67
CA PRO A 212 -17.56 -11.66 -23.20
C PRO A 212 -18.46 -11.26 -22.04
N GLN A 213 -18.84 -9.99 -22.03
CA GLN A 213 -19.72 -9.42 -21.04
C GLN A 213 -21.11 -10.00 -21.29
N GLY A 214 -21.32 -11.24 -20.84
CA GLY A 214 -22.58 -11.95 -20.95
C GLY A 214 -23.70 -11.02 -20.52
N ALA A 215 -24.68 -10.92 -21.40
CA ALA A 215 -25.87 -10.09 -21.32
C ALA A 215 -26.36 -9.96 -19.89
N ARG A 216 -26.85 -8.75 -19.56
CA ARG A 216 -27.74 -8.60 -18.42
C ARG A 216 -28.77 -9.73 -18.50
N LEU A 217 -28.94 -10.45 -17.40
CA LEU A 217 -30.24 -11.03 -17.10
C LEU A 217 -31.19 -9.84 -16.91
N GLU A 218 -31.65 -9.26 -18.02
CA GLU A 218 -32.95 -8.63 -18.10
C GLU A 218 -33.97 -9.77 -18.11
N SER A 219 -34.30 -10.28 -16.93
CA SER A 219 -35.47 -11.14 -16.73
C SER A 219 -35.80 -11.24 -15.25
N ALA A 220 -36.56 -10.24 -14.77
CA ALA A 220 -37.75 -10.35 -13.91
C ALA A 220 -38.02 -8.99 -13.26
#